data_AF-A0A518E0D3-F1
#
_entry.id   AF-A0A518E0D3-F1
#
_cell.length_a   1.000
_cell.length_b   1.000
_cell.length_c   1.000
_cell.angle_alpha   90.00
_cell.angle_beta   90.00
_cell.angle_gamma   90.00
#
_symmetry.space_group_name_H-M   'P 1'
#
loop_
_entity.id
_entity.type
_entity.pdbx_description
1 polymer ?
#
loop_
_entity_poly.entity_id
_entity_poly.type
_entity_poly.pdbx_seq_one_letter_code
_entity_poly.pdbx_strand_id
1 'polypeptide(L)'
;MNCTFELCPGCITHRQGDGHLFFCTQCDYRTTIRRKRPPRRNCPASTPGLTPGSTPGLAEQQPPTFPEKLLRYGVAVAKWVTAGRPVRTDAEVLQILNDHCRPCELFNGVNCTHKRCGCRVNEGGHAMTNKIKMATEHCPMLEW
;
A
#
# COMPACT_ATOMS: atom_id res chain seq x y z
N MET A 1 -25.66 -26.33 18.48
CA MET A 1 -25.78 -25.07 17.71
C MET A 1 -24.99 -25.26 16.43
N ASN A 2 -25.69 -25.41 15.30
CA ASN A 2 -25.09 -25.70 13.99
C ASN A 2 -24.81 -24.37 13.27
N CYS A 3 -23.54 -24.05 13.01
CA CYS A 3 -23.18 -22.89 12.20
C CYS A 3 -23.23 -23.26 10.71
N THR A 4 -24.19 -22.67 9.99
CA THR A 4 -24.32 -22.75 8.54
C THR A 4 -23.28 -21.88 7.84
N PHE A 5 -22.73 -22.44 6.77
CA PHE A 5 -21.60 -21.95 5.99
C PHE A 5 -21.97 -20.82 5.00
N GLU A 6 -22.12 -19.59 5.47
CA GLU A 6 -22.29 -18.45 4.57
C GLU A 6 -20.98 -17.69 4.33
N LEU A 7 -20.81 -17.28 3.08
CA LEU A 7 -19.68 -16.52 2.56
C LEU A 7 -19.45 -15.29 3.43
N CYS A 8 -18.19 -14.95 3.76
CA CYS A 8 -17.88 -13.71 4.48
C CYS A 8 -18.46 -12.54 3.64
N PRO A 9 -19.51 -11.84 4.11
CA PRO A 9 -20.27 -10.90 3.27
C PRO A 9 -19.45 -9.67 2.85
N GLY A 10 -18.32 -9.44 3.51
CA GLY A 10 -17.34 -8.39 3.16
C GLY A 10 -16.29 -8.78 2.13
N CYS A 11 -16.32 -10.00 1.57
CA CYS A 11 -15.37 -10.40 0.52
C CYS A 11 -15.82 -9.88 -0.85
N ILE A 12 -15.13 -8.86 -1.35
CA ILE A 12 -15.29 -8.33 -2.70
C ILE A 12 -14.15 -8.84 -3.60
N THR A 13 -14.41 -8.95 -4.90
CA THR A 13 -13.37 -9.22 -5.90
C THR A 13 -12.80 -7.92 -6.41
N HIS A 14 -11.48 -7.74 -6.33
CA HIS A 14 -10.77 -6.63 -6.92
C HIS A 14 -9.91 -7.13 -8.09
N ARG A 15 -9.92 -6.43 -9.22
CA ARG A 15 -9.03 -6.72 -10.34
C ARG A 15 -7.69 -6.02 -10.11
N GLN A 16 -6.57 -6.75 -10.18
CA GLN A 16 -5.23 -6.17 -10.07
C GLN A 16 -4.37 -6.77 -11.18
N GLY A 17 -4.11 -5.98 -12.24
CA GLY A 17 -3.48 -6.46 -13.47
C GLY A 17 -4.34 -7.49 -14.22
N ASP A 18 -3.69 -8.54 -14.73
CA ASP A 18 -4.34 -9.70 -15.38
C ASP A 18 -4.98 -10.68 -14.39
N GLY A 19 -4.84 -10.42 -13.08
CA GLY A 19 -5.35 -11.26 -12.01
C GLY A 19 -6.60 -10.71 -11.34
N HIS A 20 -7.39 -11.63 -10.79
CA HIS A 20 -8.41 -11.29 -9.81
C HIS A 20 -7.88 -11.63 -8.41
N LEU A 21 -8.18 -10.78 -7.43
CA LEU A 21 -7.92 -10.99 -6.02
C LEU A 21 -9.25 -10.95 -5.27
N PHE A 22 -9.41 -11.85 -4.30
CA PHE A 22 -10.41 -11.66 -3.26
C PHE A 22 -9.81 -10.76 -2.18
N PHE A 23 -10.51 -9.70 -1.85
CA PHE A 23 -10.20 -8.78 -0.77
C PHE A 23 -11.38 -8.73 0.20
N CYS A 24 -11.13 -8.95 1.49
CA CYS A 24 -12.14 -8.76 2.52
C CYS A 24 -12.04 -7.36 3.10
N THR A 25 -13.10 -6.56 2.96
CA THR A 25 -13.17 -5.20 3.52
C THR A 25 -13.20 -5.17 5.04
N GLN A 26 -13.50 -6.30 5.69
CA GLN A 26 -13.62 -6.38 7.14
C GLN A 26 -12.33 -6.79 7.86
N CYS A 27 -11.43 -7.52 7.20
CA CYS A 27 -10.22 -8.05 7.84
C CYS A 27 -8.94 -7.91 7.00
N ASP A 28 -8.99 -7.11 5.92
CA ASP A 28 -7.89 -6.87 4.97
C ASP A 28 -7.26 -8.13 4.34
N TYR A 29 -7.93 -9.28 4.45
CA TYR A 29 -7.46 -10.53 3.88
C TYR A 29 -7.38 -10.44 2.35
N ARG A 30 -6.24 -10.88 1.79
CA ARG A 30 -5.98 -10.90 0.34
C ARG A 30 -5.60 -12.30 -0.12
N THR A 31 -6.20 -12.77 -1.21
CA THR A 31 -5.79 -14.01 -1.87
C THR A 31 -6.03 -13.94 -3.36
N THR A 32 -5.13 -14.56 -4.14
CA THR A 32 -5.32 -14.73 -5.58
C THR A 32 -6.46 -15.69 -5.86
N ILE A 33 -7.26 -15.40 -6.89
CA ILE A 33 -8.33 -16.29 -7.36
C ILE A 33 -7.69 -17.49 -8.07
N ARG A 34 -7.32 -18.52 -7.30
CA ARG A 34 -6.99 -19.85 -7.84
C ARG A 34 -8.22 -20.76 -7.99
N ARG A 35 -9.37 -20.35 -7.45
CA ARG A 35 -10.62 -21.12 -7.43
C ARG A 35 -11.79 -20.19 -7.71
N LYS A 36 -12.84 -20.67 -8.40
CA LYS A 36 -14.07 -19.91 -8.70
C LYS A 36 -14.81 -19.39 -7.46
N ARG A 37 -14.47 -19.87 -6.26
CA ARG A 37 -15.10 -19.49 -4.99
C ARG A 37 -14.03 -18.99 -4.02
N PRO A 38 -14.29 -17.92 -3.25
CA PRO A 38 -13.38 -17.47 -2.20
C PRO A 38 -13.15 -18.59 -1.19
N PRO A 39 -11.95 -18.70 -0.61
CA PRO A 39 -11.72 -19.64 0.47
C PRO A 39 -12.68 -19.32 1.62
N ARG A 40 -13.39 -20.35 2.10
CA ARG A 40 -14.20 -20.25 3.31
C ARG A 40 -13.26 -19.96 4.47
N ARG A 41 -13.26 -18.72 4.95
CA ARG A 41 -12.59 -18.31 6.18
C ARG A 41 -13.63 -17.76 7.13
N ASN A 42 -13.52 -18.17 8.39
CA ASN A 42 -14.14 -17.44 9.48
C ASN A 42 -13.37 -16.13 9.64
N CYS A 43 -13.88 -15.07 9.02
CA CYS A 43 -13.49 -13.71 9.38
C CYS A 43 -13.79 -13.57 10.90
N PRO A 44 -12.86 -13.11 11.75
CA PRO A 44 -13.12 -12.92 13.19
C PRO A 44 -14.16 -11.82 13.49
N ALA A 45 -14.89 -11.36 12.48
CA ALA A 45 -15.95 -10.36 12.57
C ALA A 45 -17.23 -10.99 13.15
N SER A 46 -17.19 -11.42 14.41
CA SER A 46 -18.40 -11.59 15.23
C SER A 46 -18.05 -11.52 16.72
N THR A 47 -17.38 -10.46 17.17
CA THR A 47 -17.54 -10.05 18.57
C THR A 47 -18.74 -9.10 18.62
N PRO A 48 -19.93 -9.54 19.07
CA PRO A 48 -21.07 -8.66 19.25
C PRO A 48 -20.75 -7.74 20.44
N GLY A 49 -20.32 -6.51 20.15
CA GLY A 49 -19.92 -5.56 21.19
C GLY A 49 -19.34 -4.25 20.67
N LEU A 50 -19.06 -4.12 19.36
CA LEU A 50 -18.71 -2.84 18.76
C LEU A 50 -19.94 -2.27 18.05
N THR A 51 -20.59 -1.33 18.72
CA THR A 51 -21.65 -0.49 18.17
C THR A 51 -21.24 0.10 16.81
N PRO A 52 -22.07 -0.06 15.76
CA PRO A 52 -21.91 0.67 14.50
C PRO A 52 -22.39 2.12 14.72
N GLY A 53 -21.57 2.91 15.42
CA GLY A 53 -21.90 4.27 15.82
C GLY A 53 -20.68 5.17 15.97
N SER A 54 -19.54 4.74 15.43
CA SER A 54 -18.36 5.56 15.32
C SER A 54 -17.70 5.22 14.00
N THR A 55 -18.20 5.80 12.92
CA THR A 55 -17.31 6.26 11.85
C THR A 55 -16.20 7.01 12.58
N PRO A 56 -14.95 6.50 12.67
CA PRO A 56 -13.87 7.46 12.84
C PRO A 56 -14.11 8.38 11.66
N GLY A 57 -14.36 9.66 11.92
CA GLY A 57 -14.45 10.61 10.84
C GLY A 57 -13.24 10.46 9.93
N LEU A 58 -13.17 11.28 8.91
CA LEU A 58 -11.85 11.71 8.49
C LEU A 58 -11.17 12.42 9.69
N ALA A 59 -10.75 11.66 10.70
CA ALA A 59 -9.74 12.03 11.65
C ALA A 59 -8.60 12.35 10.74
N GLU A 60 -8.37 13.65 10.62
CA GLU A 60 -7.31 14.26 9.88
C GLU A 60 -6.04 13.52 10.26
N GLN A 61 -5.70 12.48 9.48
CA GLN A 61 -4.63 11.57 9.90
C GLN A 61 -3.40 12.46 10.04
N GLN A 62 -2.71 12.52 11.17
CA GLN A 62 -1.59 13.45 11.23
C GLN A 62 -0.49 12.95 10.28
N PRO A 63 0.21 13.85 9.55
CA PRO A 63 1.35 13.44 8.75
C PRO A 63 2.36 12.71 9.63
N PRO A 64 3.08 11.70 9.10
CA PRO A 64 4.04 10.92 9.87
C PRO A 64 5.07 11.86 10.47
N THR A 65 5.34 11.64 11.73
CA THR A 65 6.34 12.39 12.48
C THR A 65 7.72 12.14 11.87
N PHE A 66 8.65 13.04 12.12
CA PHE A 66 10.03 12.91 11.63
C PHE A 66 10.69 11.58 12.03
N PRO A 67 10.58 11.09 13.29
CA PRO A 67 11.13 9.78 13.68
C PRO A 67 10.55 8.60 12.88
N GLU A 68 9.25 8.62 12.60
CA GLU A 68 8.61 7.55 11.82
C GLU A 68 9.12 7.54 10.36
N LYS A 69 9.35 8.73 9.77
CA LYS A 69 9.95 8.84 8.44
C LYS A 69 11.35 8.23 8.42
N LEU A 70 12.17 8.49 9.44
CA LEU A 70 13.53 7.93 9.54
C LEU A 70 13.51 6.40 9.67
N LEU A 71 12.65 5.84 10.52
CA LEU A 71 12.54 4.39 10.68
C LEU A 71 12.13 3.72 9.36
N ARG A 72 11.12 4.26 8.68
CA ARG A 72 10.65 3.73 7.39
C ARG A 72 11.72 3.85 6.31
N TYR A 73 12.47 4.96 6.29
CA TYR A 73 13.60 5.14 5.38
C TYR A 73 14.72 4.13 5.67
N GLY A 74 15.06 3.89 6.94
CA GLY A 74 16.04 2.88 7.34
C GLY A 74 15.67 1.47 6.86
N VAL A 75 14.40 1.08 7.01
CA VAL A 75 13.89 -0.21 6.49
C VAL A 75 14.01 -0.29 4.97
N ALA A 76 13.69 0.78 4.25
CA ALA A 76 13.83 0.84 2.79
C ALA A 76 15.28 0.67 2.34
N VAL A 77 16.20 1.43 2.96
CA VAL A 77 17.64 1.33 2.66
C VAL A 77 18.18 -0.07 2.98
N ALA A 78 17.79 -0.67 4.11
CA ALA A 78 18.21 -2.02 4.46
C ALA A 78 17.78 -3.05 3.40
N LYS A 79 16.52 -2.97 2.93
CA LYS A 79 16.01 -3.83 1.85
C LYS A 79 16.77 -3.62 0.55
N TRP A 80 16.98 -2.36 0.17
CA TRP A 80 17.72 -2.00 -1.04
C TRP A 80 19.17 -2.51 -1.01
N VAL A 81 19.86 -2.36 0.12
CA VAL A 81 21.22 -2.87 0.31
C VAL A 81 21.25 -4.39 0.25
N THR A 82 20.30 -5.07 0.91
CA THR A 82 20.21 -6.54 0.91
C THR A 82 19.96 -7.09 -0.50
N ALA A 83 19.25 -6.35 -1.35
CA ALA A 83 19.00 -6.70 -2.74
C ALA A 83 20.18 -6.40 -3.70
N GLY A 84 21.33 -5.97 -3.18
CA GLY A 84 22.50 -5.62 -4.02
C GLY A 84 22.48 -4.19 -4.57
N ARG A 85 21.72 -3.30 -3.92
CA ARG A 85 21.60 -1.87 -4.30
C ARG A 85 21.15 -1.64 -5.75
N PRO A 86 20.09 -2.31 -6.24
CA PRO A 86 19.64 -2.13 -7.62
C PRO A 86 19.10 -0.71 -7.82
N VAL A 87 19.54 -0.03 -8.87
CA VAL A 87 19.17 1.37 -9.17
C VAL A 87 18.37 1.42 -10.46
N ARG A 88 17.23 2.11 -10.43
CA ARG A 88 16.44 2.38 -11.64
C ARG A 88 17.17 3.39 -12.54
N THR A 89 17.03 3.22 -13.84
CA THR A 89 17.49 4.16 -14.86
C THR A 89 16.72 5.48 -14.76
N ASP A 90 17.27 6.57 -15.29
CA ASP A 90 16.59 7.87 -15.27
C ASP A 90 15.30 7.84 -16.10
N ALA A 91 15.26 7.04 -17.17
CA ALA A 91 14.05 6.84 -17.98
C ALA A 91 12.93 6.16 -17.17
N GLU A 92 13.24 5.09 -16.43
CA GLU A 92 12.27 4.44 -15.54
C GLU A 92 11.80 5.38 -14.42
N VAL A 93 12.73 6.15 -13.82
CA VAL A 93 12.40 7.13 -12.78
C VAL A 93 11.42 8.17 -13.31
N LEU A 94 11.70 8.71 -14.51
CA LEU A 94 10.84 9.70 -15.15
C LEU A 94 9.47 9.11 -15.49
N GLN A 95 9.42 7.88 -15.98
CA GLN A 95 8.17 7.17 -16.24
C GLN A 95 7.34 7.04 -14.96
N ILE A 96 7.90 6.53 -13.87
CA ILE A 96 7.20 6.37 -12.59
C ILE A 96 6.72 7.72 -12.04
N LEU A 97 7.58 8.73 -12.14
CA LEU A 97 7.24 10.07 -11.69
C LEU A 97 6.05 10.63 -12.48
N ASN A 98 6.03 10.45 -13.80
CA ASN A 98 4.97 10.95 -14.68
C ASN A 98 3.67 10.16 -14.56
N ASP A 99 3.76 8.84 -14.53
CA ASP A 99 2.61 7.96 -14.60
C ASP A 99 1.90 7.83 -13.25
N HIS A 100 2.63 8.00 -12.14
CA HIS A 100 2.12 7.69 -10.80
C HIS A 100 2.23 8.86 -9.82
N CYS A 101 3.37 9.55 -9.75
CA CYS A 101 3.57 10.58 -8.73
C CYS A 101 2.94 11.92 -9.12
N ARG A 102 3.15 12.42 -10.34
CA ARG A 102 2.56 13.68 -10.83
C ARG A 102 1.03 13.70 -10.83
N PRO A 103 0.31 12.64 -11.24
CA PRO A 103 -1.16 12.63 -11.18
C PRO A 103 -1.68 12.41 -9.75
N CYS A 104 -0.82 12.04 -8.79
CA CYS A 104 -1.24 11.86 -7.40
C CYS A 104 -1.57 13.21 -6.76
N GLU A 105 -2.80 13.37 -6.27
CA GLU A 105 -3.26 14.57 -5.55
C GLU A 105 -2.43 14.90 -4.29
N LEU A 106 -1.71 13.90 -3.76
CA LEU A 106 -0.87 14.05 -2.57
C LEU A 106 0.57 14.42 -2.89
N PHE A 107 0.95 14.51 -4.17
CA PHE A 107 2.29 14.91 -4.58
C PHE A 107 2.38 16.43 -4.71
N ASN A 108 3.38 17.04 -4.07
CA ASN A 108 3.56 18.50 -4.07
C ASN A 108 4.68 19.00 -4.99
N GLY A 109 5.08 18.19 -5.97
CA GLY A 109 6.16 18.50 -6.92
C GLY A 109 7.56 18.03 -6.49
N VAL A 110 7.79 17.77 -5.20
CA VAL A 110 9.09 17.29 -4.68
C VAL A 110 8.95 16.11 -3.73
N ASN A 111 7.91 16.11 -2.92
CA ASN A 111 7.64 15.07 -1.95
C ASN A 111 6.20 14.62 -2.08
N CYS A 112 5.96 13.34 -1.83
CA CYS A 112 4.62 12.87 -1.59
C CYS A 112 4.25 13.20 -0.13
N THR A 113 3.18 13.97 0.05
CA THR A 113 2.62 14.33 1.37
C THR A 113 1.88 13.15 2.01
N HIS A 114 1.80 12.03 1.29
CA HIS A 114 1.07 10.88 1.77
C HIS A 114 1.71 10.30 3.03
N LYS A 115 0.85 10.06 4.03
CA LYS A 115 1.24 9.77 5.40
C LYS A 115 1.93 8.41 5.57
N ARG A 116 1.74 7.52 4.60
CA ARG A 116 2.37 6.20 4.55
C ARG A 116 3.75 6.22 3.92
N CYS A 117 3.94 7.02 2.86
CA CYS A 117 5.15 6.97 2.06
C CYS A 117 6.12 8.12 2.40
N GLY A 118 5.64 9.37 2.49
CA GLY A 118 6.47 10.55 2.75
C GLY A 118 7.67 10.70 1.82
N CYS A 119 7.62 10.07 0.64
CA CYS A 119 8.79 9.84 -0.20
C CYS A 119 9.26 11.13 -0.84
N ARG A 120 10.56 11.37 -0.81
CA ARG A 120 11.20 12.34 -1.70
C ARG A 120 11.37 11.71 -3.07
N VAL A 121 10.75 12.32 -4.07
CA VAL A 121 10.72 11.83 -5.45
C VAL A 121 10.98 12.98 -6.41
N ASN A 122 11.96 12.80 -7.28
CA ASN A 122 12.42 13.80 -8.22
C ASN A 122 12.92 13.12 -9.51
N GLU A 123 13.08 13.89 -10.57
CA GLU A 123 13.48 13.40 -11.89
C GLU A 123 14.89 12.80 -11.93
N GLY A 124 15.73 13.16 -10.95
CA GLY A 124 17.12 12.72 -10.89
C GLY A 124 17.66 12.55 -9.47
N GLY A 125 18.98 12.55 -9.35
CA GLY A 125 19.68 12.40 -8.08
C GLY A 125 20.02 10.95 -7.73
N HIS A 126 20.55 10.76 -6.52
CA HIS A 126 21.04 9.46 -6.04
C HIS A 126 19.94 8.64 -5.37
N ALA A 127 20.06 7.31 -5.41
CA ALA A 127 19.13 6.38 -4.76
C ALA A 127 18.91 6.67 -3.27
N MET A 128 19.91 7.16 -2.55
CA MET A 128 19.78 7.53 -1.14
C MET A 128 18.86 8.75 -0.92
N THR A 129 18.79 9.67 -1.87
CA THR A 129 17.99 10.91 -1.76
C THR A 129 16.69 10.86 -2.55
N ASN A 130 16.56 9.90 -3.47
CA ASN A 130 15.42 9.72 -4.34
C ASN A 130 14.92 8.29 -4.21
N LYS A 131 13.74 8.11 -3.62
CA LYS A 131 13.24 6.78 -3.32
C LYS A 131 12.79 6.01 -4.57
N ILE A 132 12.43 6.70 -5.66
CA ILE A 132 12.10 6.06 -6.95
C ILE A 132 13.34 5.39 -7.55
N LYS A 133 14.54 5.96 -7.35
CA LYS A 133 15.80 5.38 -7.81
C LYS A 133 16.12 4.03 -7.12
N MET A 134 15.58 3.75 -5.94
CA MET A 134 15.73 2.44 -5.28
C MET A 134 14.81 1.42 -5.93
N ALA A 135 15.34 0.51 -6.77
CA ALA A 135 14.51 -0.42 -7.55
C ALA A 135 13.66 -1.39 -6.70
N THR A 136 13.99 -1.56 -5.41
CA THR A 136 13.23 -2.37 -4.46
C THR A 136 12.02 -1.66 -3.86
N GLU A 137 11.95 -0.33 -3.97
CA GLU A 137 10.90 0.47 -3.36
C GLU A 137 9.69 0.65 -4.29
N HIS A 138 8.53 0.72 -3.65
CA HIS A 138 7.21 0.75 -4.24
C HIS A 138 6.31 1.72 -3.44
N CYS A 139 5.32 2.31 -4.09
CA CYS A 139 4.31 3.13 -3.47
C CYS A 139 3.40 2.25 -2.58
N PRO A 140 3.24 2.56 -1.29
CA PRO A 140 2.39 1.76 -0.39
C PRO A 140 0.90 1.83 -0.73
N MET A 141 0.50 2.70 -1.66
CA MET A 141 -0.85 2.75 -2.21
C MET A 141 -1.05 1.84 -3.42
N LEU A 142 -0.03 1.08 -3.81
CA LEU A 142 -0.04 0.19 -4.99
C LEU A 142 -0.20 0.94 -6.32
N GLU A 143 0.11 2.24 -6.33
CA GLU A 143 0.26 3.03 -7.53
C GLU A 143 1.63 2.81 -8.19
N TRP A 144 2.56 2.04 -7.60
CA TRP A 144 3.82 1.58 -8.21
C TRP A 144 4.41 0.46 -7.36
#